data_AF-A0A3D4BS92-F1
#
_entry.id   AF-A0A3D4BS92-F1
#
_cell.length_a   1.000
_cell.length_b   1.000
_cell.length_c   1.000
_cell.angle_alpha   90.00
_cell.angle_beta   90.00
_cell.angle_gamma   90.00
#
_symmetry.space_group_name_H-M   'P 1'
#
loop_
_entity.id
_entity.type
_entity.pdbx_description
1 polymer ?
#
loop_
_entity_poly.entity_id
_entity_poly.type
_entity_poly.pdbx_seq_one_letter_code
_entity_poly.pdbx_strand_id
1 'polypeptide(L)' 'MAWAQSNLKGVVMDANSQTPLVGASVTTAENKGTATLENGEFTVACSDRITVSFIGYETAQV' A
#
# COMPACT_ATOMS: atom_id res chain seq x y z
N MET A 1 25.18 -14.63 -2.49
CA MET A 1 25.02 -13.18 -2.20
C MET A 1 23.53 -12.92 -2.08
N ALA A 2 23.06 -12.36 -0.96
CA ALA A 2 21.66 -11.99 -0.80
C ALA A 2 21.50 -10.55 -1.27
N TRP A 3 20.76 -10.33 -2.36
CA TRP A 3 20.30 -8.99 -2.71
C TRP A 3 19.15 -8.67 -1.76
N ALA A 4 19.31 -7.65 -0.91
CA ALA A 4 18.22 -7.18 -0.07
C ALA A 4 17.08 -6.74 -1.00
N GLN A 5 15.92 -7.38 -0.89
CA GLN A 5 14.73 -6.92 -1.59
C GLN A 5 14.45 -5.50 -1.10
N SER A 6 14.61 -4.53 -2.00
CA SER A 6 14.21 -3.15 -1.71
C SER A 6 12.72 -3.17 -1.42
N ASN A 7 12.33 -2.63 -0.27
CA ASN A 7 10.94 -2.57 0.14
C ASN A 7 10.49 -1.11 0.17
N LEU A 8 9.33 -0.85 -0.41
CA LEU A 8 8.61 0.41 -0.26
C LEU A 8 7.78 0.35 1.02
N LYS A 9 7.87 1.41 1.82
CA LYS A 9 7.09 1.59 3.04
C LYS A 9 6.32 2.91 2.96
N GLY A 10 5.10 2.92 3.47
CA GLY A 10 4.26 4.11 3.48
C GLY A 10 3.04 3.93 4.38
N VAL A 11 2.22 4.98 4.43
CA VAL A 11 0.97 5.02 5.18
C VAL A 11 -0.16 5.39 4.22
N VAL A 12 -1.26 4.65 4.25
CA VAL A 12 -2.50 5.00 3.54
C VAL A 12 -3.41 5.76 4.50
N MET A 13 -3.90 6.91 4.06
CA MET A 13 -4.75 7.79 4.86
C MET A 13 -6.01 8.16 4.08
N ASP A 14 -7.13 8.33 4.78
CA ASP A 14 -8.33 8.95 4.21
C ASP A 14 -8.06 10.44 3.93
N ALA A 15 -8.43 10.90 2.73
CA ALA A 15 -8.13 12.25 2.28
C ALA A 15 -8.95 13.34 3.01
N ASN A 16 -10.13 13.01 3.53
CA ASN A 16 -11.03 13.95 4.19
C ASN A 16 -10.74 14.07 5.69
N SER A 17 -10.61 12.93 6.38
CA SER A 17 -10.43 12.88 7.83
C SER A 17 -8.97 12.84 8.26
N GLN A 18 -8.05 12.59 7.32
CA GLN A 18 -6.63 12.34 7.60
C GLN A 18 -6.41 11.19 8.60
N THR A 19 -7.37 10.26 8.68
CA THR A 19 -7.25 9.08 9.53
C THR A 19 -6.53 7.97 8.77
N PRO A 20 -5.64 7.20 9.41
CA PRO A 20 -5.04 6.04 8.78
C PRO A 20 -6.09 5.02 8.35
N LEU A 21 -5.91 4.45 7.17
CA LEU A 21 -6.85 3.48 6.60
C LEU A 21 -6.32 2.07 6.81
N VAL A 22 -6.95 1.33 7.73
CA VAL A 22 -6.65 -0.08 8.01
C VAL A 22 -7.32 -1.00 7.01
N GLY A 23 -6.63 -2.05 6.57
CA GLY A 23 -7.18 -3.06 5.67
C GLY A 23 -7.29 -2.64 4.20
N ALA A 24 -6.76 -1.47 3.83
CA ALA A 24 -6.55 -1.09 2.43
C ALA A 24 -5.60 -2.07 1.74
N SER A 25 -5.96 -2.52 0.55
CA SER A 25 -5.16 -3.41 -0.27
C SER A 25 -4.14 -2.60 -1.07
N VAL A 26 -2.87 -2.94 -0.95
CA VAL A 26 -1.78 -2.35 -1.72
C VAL A 26 -1.18 -3.43 -2.61
N THR A 27 -1.35 -3.30 -3.92
CA THR A 27 -0.83 -4.25 -4.90
C THR A 27 0.21 -3.62 -5.81
N THR A 28 1.20 -4.40 -6.18
CA THR A 28 2.23 -4.02 -7.18
C THR A 28 1.80 -4.45 -8.58
N ALA A 29 2.47 -3.93 -9.60
CA ALA A 29 2.29 -4.36 -10.98
C ALA A 29 2.55 -5.87 -11.18
N GLU A 30 3.38 -6.49 -10.34
CA GLU A 30 3.67 -7.93 -10.36
C GLU A 30 2.58 -8.79 -9.65
N ASN A 31 1.43 -8.21 -9.30
CA ASN A 31 0.36 -8.84 -8.50
C ASN A 31 0.80 -9.32 -7.10
N LYS A 32 1.94 -8.83 -6.59
CA LYS A 32 2.29 -9.00 -5.17
C LYS A 32 1.57 -7.92 -4.38
N GLY A 33 0.85 -8.31 -3.34
CA GLY A 33 0.08 -7.37 -2.53
C GLY A 33 0.26 -7.55 -1.03
N THR A 34 -0.09 -6.52 -0.29
CA THR A 34 -0.17 -6.50 1.17
C THR A 34 -1.40 -5.71 1.61
N ALA A 35 -1.88 -5.95 2.83
CA ALA A 35 -2.90 -5.12 3.45
C ALA A 35 -2.23 -4.15 4.43
N THR A 36 -2.80 -2.95 4.55
CA THR A 36 -2.38 -1.97 5.56
C THR A 36 -2.78 -2.42 6.96
N LEU A 37 -1.93 -2.11 7.93
CA LEU A 37 -2.13 -2.44 9.35
C LEU A 37 -3.01 -1.39 10.07
N GLU A 38 -3.22 -1.55 11.38
CA GLU A 38 -4.09 -0.68 12.20
C GLU A 38 -3.72 0.81 12.15
N ASN A 39 -2.45 1.11 11.90
CA ASN A 39 -1.92 2.47 11.73
C ASN A 39 -1.84 2.91 10.25
N GLY A 40 -2.48 2.19 9.33
CA GLY A 40 -2.46 2.46 7.89
C GLY A 40 -1.12 2.14 7.21
N GLU A 41 -0.13 1.60 7.95
CA GLU A 41 1.18 1.30 7.39
C GLU A 41 1.15 0.08 6.48
N PHE A 42 1.95 0.12 5.43
CA PHE A 42 2.23 -1.02 4.58
C PHE A 42 3.72 -1.17 4.30
N THR A 43 4.13 -2.39 3.97
CA THR A 43 5.45 -2.68 3.42
C THR A 43 5.27 -3.64 2.25
N VAL A 44 5.79 -3.28 1.09
CA VAL A 44 5.70 -4.09 -0.13
C VAL A 44 7.04 -4.11 -0.87
N ALA A 45 7.27 -5.12 -1.70
CA ALA A 45 8.41 -5.13 -2.60
C ALA A 45 8.41 -3.85 -3.47
N CYS A 46 9.57 -3.23 -3.65
CA CYS A 46 9.71 -2.07 -4.52
C CYS A 46 9.26 -2.46 -5.93
N SER A 47 8.42 -1.60 -6.52
CA SER A 47 7.79 -1.78 -7.83
C SER A 47 7.65 -0.40 -8.46
N ASP A 48 7.69 -0.33 -9.78
CA ASP A 48 7.54 0.93 -10.52
C ASP A 48 6.14 1.55 -10.34
N ARG A 49 5.16 0.71 -10.00
CA ARG A 49 3.78 1.12 -9.77
C ARG A 49 3.15 0.35 -8.63
N ILE A 50 2.33 1.04 -7.86
CA ILE A 50 1.43 0.46 -6.86
C ILE A 50 -0.01 0.90 -7.12
N THR A 51 -0.95 0.02 -6.76
CA THR A 51 -2.39 0.30 -6.76
C THR A 51 -2.89 0.13 -5.34
N VAL A 52 -3.59 1.14 -4.83
CA VAL A 52 -4.22 1.12 -3.52
C VAL A 52 -5.73 1.09 -3.69
N SER A 53 -6.39 0.09 -3.11
CA SER A 53 -7.84 -0.06 -3.18
C SER A 53 -8.45 -0.40 -1.84
N PHE A 54 -9.64 0.14 -1.58
CA PHE A 54 -10.41 -0.15 -0.38
C PHE A 54 -11.90 0.00 -0.66
N ILE A 55 -12.73 -0.77 0.03
CA ILE A 55 -14.17 -0.80 -0.23
C ILE A 55 -14.79 0.56 0.11
N GLY A 56 -15.48 1.16 -0.86
CA GLY A 56 -16.10 2.48 -0.72
C GLY A 56 -15.17 3.66 -1.03
N TYR A 57 -13.95 3.40 -1.49
CA TYR A 57 -12.97 4.43 -1.84
C TYR A 57 -12.63 4.36 -3.33
N GLU A 58 -12.20 5.49 -3.88
CA GLU A 58 -11.61 5.51 -5.22
C GLU A 58 -10.24 4.81 -5.21
N THR A 59 -9.97 4.03 -6.25
CA THR A 59 -8.69 3.33 -6.38
C THR A 59 -7.60 4.33 -6.78
N ALA A 60 -6.54 4.42 -5.98
CA ALA A 60 -5.39 5.27 -6.27
C ALA A 60 -4.28 4.45 -6.94
N GLN A 61 -3.56 5.08 -7.87
CA GLN A 61 -2.41 4.47 -8.54
C GLN A 61 -1.25 5.46 -8.49
N VAL A 62 -0.08 4.95 -8.09
CA VAL A 62 1.16 5.72 -7.92
C VAL A 62 2.29 5.00 -8.63
#